data_AF-A0A800CHN8-F1
#
_entry.id   AF-A0A800CHN8-F1
#
_cell.length_a   1.000
_cell.length_b   1.000
_cell.length_c   1.000
_cell.angle_alpha   90.00
_cell.angle_beta   90.00
_cell.angle_gamma   90.00
#
_symmetry.space_group_name_H-M   'P 1'
#
loop_
_entity.id
_entity.type
_entity.pdbx_description
1 polymer ?
#
loop_
_entity_poly.entity_id
_entity_poly.type
_entity_poly.pdbx_seq_one_letter_code
_entity_poly.pdbx_strand_id
1 'polypeptide(L)'
;MRSYPNWRRLVVLAAAVGLVVSLWPAASSLYDLTGEETLAAQVRGIGHWLNTAVRPQPRLAPDAAVQSKGSSIFGVNTFLQNEVEKVKRERSLQLAREAGFRFIRQEFVWEDIEIHGKGDFEDRRHEPAKSAWEKYDNIVDLAEANGLEIIARLSNPPAWSRALPLEETGALAPPDDFN
;
A
#
# COMPACT_ATOMS: atom_id res chain seq x y z
N MET A 1 61.83 2.72 -14.48
CA MET A 1 60.62 2.93 -13.65
C MET A 1 60.51 1.80 -12.63
N ARG A 2 60.83 2.04 -11.35
CA ARG A 2 60.63 1.04 -10.29
C ARG A 2 59.17 1.12 -9.80
N SER A 3 58.38 0.09 -10.08
CA SER A 3 57.03 -0.07 -9.52
C SER A 3 57.16 -0.38 -8.03
N TYR A 4 56.76 0.55 -7.17
CA TYR A 4 56.74 0.30 -5.73
C TYR A 4 55.62 -0.70 -5.38
N PRO A 5 55.85 -1.66 -4.47
CA PRO A 5 54.85 -2.67 -4.13
C PRO A 5 53.62 -2.04 -3.47
N ASN A 6 52.43 -2.47 -3.89
CA ASN A 6 51.10 -2.01 -3.48
C ASN A 6 50.73 -2.32 -2.01
N TRP A 7 51.70 -2.44 -1.10
CA TRP A 7 51.50 -2.91 0.28
C TRP A 7 50.49 -2.07 1.06
N ARG A 8 50.48 -0.74 0.86
CA ARG A 8 49.48 0.15 1.47
C ARG A 8 48.06 -0.21 1.05
N ARG A 9 47.86 -0.57 -0.23
CA ARG A 9 46.55 -0.99 -0.75
C ARG A 9 46.13 -2.33 -0.15
N LEU A 10 47.08 -3.25 0.02
CA LEU A 10 46.82 -4.55 0.67
C LEU A 10 46.42 -4.37 2.14
N VAL A 11 47.08 -3.47 2.88
CA VAL A 11 46.74 -3.17 4.27
C VAL A 11 45.35 -2.56 4.38
N VAL A 12 45.01 -1.59 3.52
CA VAL A 12 43.67 -0.99 3.50
C VAL A 12 42.60 -2.02 3.16
N LEU A 13 42.86 -2.88 2.18
CA LEU A 13 41.91 -3.93 1.78
C LEU A 13 41.71 -4.96 2.90
N ALA A 14 42.79 -5.37 3.58
CA ALA A 14 42.71 -6.26 4.74
C ALA A 14 41.91 -5.64 5.89
N ALA A 15 42.10 -4.35 6.17
CA ALA A 15 41.33 -3.63 7.18
C ALA A 15 39.84 -3.53 6.83
N ALA A 16 39.51 -3.25 5.55
CA ALA A 16 38.13 -3.20 5.09
C ALA A 16 37.43 -4.57 5.19
N VAL A 17 38.11 -5.65 4.79
CA VAL A 17 37.60 -7.02 4.94
C VAL A 17 37.42 -7.36 6.42
N GLY A 18 38.40 -7.03 7.26
CA GLY A 18 38.31 -7.24 8.71
C GLY A 18 37.11 -6.52 9.34
N LEU A 19 36.84 -5.28 8.91
CA LEU A 19 35.68 -4.52 9.36
C LEU A 19 34.36 -5.21 8.94
N VAL A 20 34.24 -5.64 7.68
CA VAL A 20 33.04 -6.35 7.18
C VAL A 20 32.80 -7.64 7.97
N VAL A 21 33.84 -8.43 8.24
CA VAL A 21 33.75 -9.65 9.04
C VAL A 21 33.33 -9.34 10.48
N SER A 22 33.88 -8.28 11.08
CA SER A 22 33.56 -7.90 12.47
C SER A 22 32.12 -7.41 12.67
N LEU A 23 31.51 -6.86 11.60
CA LEU A 23 30.13 -6.38 11.60
C LEU A 23 29.16 -7.41 11.05
N TRP A 24 29.65 -8.57 10.59
CA TRP A 24 28.82 -9.60 9.99
C TRP A 24 27.76 -10.08 10.99
N PRO A 25 26.47 -10.09 10.62
CA PRO A 25 25.40 -10.51 11.52
C PRO A 25 25.47 -12.01 11.76
N ALA A 26 24.67 -12.51 12.70
CA ALA A 26 24.54 -13.95 12.95
C ALA A 26 23.78 -14.66 11.79
N ALA A 27 24.41 -14.73 10.61
CA ALA A 27 23.92 -15.40 9.42
C ALA A 27 24.94 -16.47 8.99
N SER A 28 24.48 -17.71 8.84
CA SER A 28 25.29 -18.88 8.45
C SER A 28 25.45 -19.05 6.95
N SER A 29 24.63 -18.37 6.15
CA SER A 29 24.67 -18.41 4.69
C SER A 29 24.25 -17.07 4.07
N LEU A 30 24.51 -16.89 2.77
CA LEU A 30 24.00 -15.73 2.03
C LEU A 30 22.47 -15.72 1.98
N TYR A 31 21.84 -16.90 1.94
CA TYR A 31 20.39 -17.02 2.03
C TYR A 31 19.87 -16.54 3.40
N ASP A 32 20.51 -16.92 4.51
CA ASP A 32 20.08 -16.47 5.84
C ASP A 32 20.23 -14.95 6.01
N LEU A 33 21.22 -14.36 5.32
CA LEU A 33 21.45 -12.93 5.34
C LEU A 33 20.45 -12.15 4.47
N THR A 34 20.19 -12.62 3.25
CA THR A 34 19.48 -11.83 2.24
C THR A 34 18.06 -12.31 1.95
N GLY A 35 17.74 -13.57 2.27
CA GLY A 35 16.48 -14.24 1.89
C GLY A 35 16.39 -14.58 0.40
N GLU A 36 17.47 -14.44 -0.36
CA GLU A 36 17.47 -14.53 -1.82
C GLU A 36 18.02 -15.89 -2.30
N GLU A 37 17.35 -16.51 -3.26
CA GLU A 37 17.75 -17.83 -3.78
C GLU A 37 18.82 -17.74 -4.87
N THR A 38 18.80 -16.69 -5.68
CA THR A 38 19.73 -16.54 -6.81
C THR A 38 20.99 -15.80 -6.40
N LEU A 39 22.13 -16.19 -6.96
CA LEU A 39 23.42 -15.53 -6.67
C LEU A 39 23.40 -14.03 -6.98
N ALA A 40 22.77 -13.63 -8.10
CA ALA A 40 22.68 -12.21 -8.47
C ALA A 40 21.86 -11.39 -7.47
N ALA A 41 20.81 -11.98 -6.90
CA ALA A 41 20.01 -11.33 -5.86
C ALA A 41 20.74 -11.33 -4.50
N GLN A 42 21.46 -12.40 -4.15
CA GLN A 42 22.32 -12.43 -2.96
C GLN A 42 23.40 -11.35 -2.99
N VAL A 43 24.07 -11.15 -4.13
CA VAL A 43 25.08 -10.07 -4.27
C VAL A 43 24.45 -8.69 -4.06
N ARG A 44 23.26 -8.44 -4.60
CA ARG A 44 22.51 -7.20 -4.35
C ARG A 44 22.10 -7.08 -2.88
N GLY A 45 21.67 -8.18 -2.27
CA GLY A 45 21.30 -8.27 -0.86
C GLY A 45 22.46 -7.90 0.07
N ILE A 46 23.68 -8.35 -0.22
CA ILE A 46 24.89 -7.93 0.52
C ILE A 46 25.07 -6.40 0.42
N GLY A 47 24.84 -5.81 -0.76
CA GLY A 47 24.87 -4.36 -0.95
C GLY A 47 23.83 -3.63 -0.08
N HIS A 48 22.60 -4.14 -0.03
CA HIS A 48 21.54 -3.61 0.84
C HIS A 48 21.86 -3.78 2.33
N TRP A 49 22.49 -4.89 2.71
CA TRP A 49 22.95 -5.12 4.07
C TRP A 49 24.03 -4.12 4.48
N LEU A 50 25.05 -3.89 3.63
CA LEU A 50 26.09 -2.87 3.88
C LEU A 50 25.47 -1.48 4.05
N ASN A 51 24.50 -1.12 3.21
CA ASN A 51 23.76 0.13 3.34
C ASN A 51 22.97 0.19 4.67
N THR A 52 22.39 -0.93 5.08
CA THR A 52 21.69 -1.06 6.35
C THR A 52 22.65 -0.86 7.53
N ALA A 53 23.85 -1.44 7.49
CA ALA A 53 24.82 -1.31 8.57
C ALA A 53 25.23 0.16 8.85
N VAL A 54 25.18 1.04 7.85
CA VAL A 54 25.57 2.45 7.99
C VAL A 54 24.39 3.41 8.16
N ARG A 55 23.16 2.99 7.87
CA ARG A 55 21.97 3.84 8.08
C ARG A 55 21.50 3.77 9.54
N PRO A 56 20.88 4.84 10.08
CA PRO A 56 20.27 4.80 11.40
C PRO A 56 19.29 3.63 11.53
N GLN A 57 19.51 2.76 12.50
CA GLN A 57 18.64 1.61 12.73
C GLN A 57 17.34 2.04 13.43
N PRO A 58 16.18 1.53 13.00
CA PRO A 58 14.94 1.73 13.73
C PRO A 58 15.06 1.20 15.16
N ARG A 59 14.56 1.95 16.14
CA ARG A 59 14.41 1.43 17.51
C ARG A 59 13.20 0.51 17.54
N LEU A 60 13.46 -0.80 17.49
CA LEU A 60 12.41 -1.81 17.42
C LEU A 60 11.58 -1.92 18.70
N ALA A 61 12.11 -1.45 19.83
CA ALA A 61 11.46 -1.50 21.16
C ALA A 61 10.78 -2.86 21.42
N PRO A 62 11.54 -3.97 21.41
CA PRO A 62 10.98 -5.34 21.42
C PRO A 62 10.10 -5.62 22.65
N ASP A 63 10.35 -4.93 23.76
CA ASP A 63 9.60 -5.05 25.01
C ASP A 63 8.51 -3.98 25.18
N ALA A 64 8.30 -3.13 24.17
CA ALA A 64 7.24 -2.12 24.25
C ALA A 64 5.88 -2.83 24.29
N ALA A 65 5.09 -2.51 25.32
CA ALA A 65 3.73 -3.00 25.41
C ALA A 65 2.93 -2.54 24.17
N VAL A 66 2.32 -3.50 23.47
CA VAL A 66 1.38 -3.19 22.39
C VAL A 66 0.22 -2.41 23.02
N GLN A 67 0.07 -1.14 22.64
CA GLN A 67 -1.07 -0.35 23.08
C GLN A 67 -2.32 -0.85 22.35
N SER A 68 -3.02 -1.82 22.94
CA SER A 68 -4.36 -2.18 22.48
C SER A 68 -5.31 -1.07 22.90
N LYS A 69 -5.70 -0.21 21.96
CA LYS A 69 -6.97 0.51 22.11
C LYS A 69 -8.04 -0.58 22.20
N GLY A 70 -8.85 -0.62 23.25
CA GLY A 70 -9.79 -1.72 23.56
C GLY A 70 -10.92 -1.98 22.53
N SER A 71 -10.79 -1.47 21.31
CA SER A 71 -11.61 -1.81 20.15
C SER A 71 -10.85 -2.79 19.24
N SER A 72 -11.59 -3.60 18.48
CA SER A 72 -10.97 -4.43 17.44
C SER A 72 -10.27 -3.50 16.43
N ILE A 73 -8.94 -3.65 16.33
CA ILE A 73 -8.08 -2.93 15.38
C ILE A 73 -8.18 -3.51 13.96
N PHE A 74 -9.00 -4.54 13.77
CA PHE A 74 -9.06 -5.26 12.51
C PHE A 74 -10.09 -4.64 11.58
N GLY A 75 -9.66 -4.48 10.34
CA GLY A 75 -10.52 -4.14 9.23
C GLY A 75 -10.46 -5.18 8.12
N VAL A 76 -11.44 -5.13 7.24
CA VAL A 76 -11.52 -5.97 6.04
C VAL A 76 -11.65 -5.10 4.80
N ASN A 77 -11.04 -5.52 3.69
CA ASN A 77 -11.23 -4.85 2.40
C ASN A 77 -12.57 -5.27 1.80
N THR A 78 -13.33 -4.31 1.31
CA THR A 78 -14.65 -4.55 0.71
C THR A 78 -14.74 -3.92 -0.68
N PHE A 79 -15.55 -4.54 -1.54
CA PHE A 79 -15.85 -4.08 -2.90
C PHE A 79 -17.37 -3.95 -3.10
N LEU A 80 -18.07 -3.33 -2.13
CA LEU A 80 -19.54 -3.27 -2.11
C LEU A 80 -20.14 -2.49 -3.27
N GLN A 81 -19.36 -1.61 -3.90
CA GLN A 81 -19.75 -0.86 -5.09
C GLN A 81 -19.95 -1.74 -6.33
N ASN A 82 -19.39 -2.96 -6.34
CA ASN A 82 -19.55 -3.94 -7.42
C ASN A 82 -20.76 -4.86 -7.18
N GLU A 83 -21.31 -4.86 -5.97
CA GLU A 83 -22.49 -5.66 -5.65
C GLU A 83 -23.75 -4.93 -6.10
N VAL A 84 -24.54 -5.55 -6.97
CA VAL A 84 -25.75 -4.94 -7.54
C VAL A 84 -26.91 -5.02 -6.55
N GLU A 85 -26.99 -6.10 -5.78
CA GLU A 85 -28.11 -6.36 -4.88
C GLU A 85 -27.86 -5.77 -3.49
N LYS A 86 -28.67 -4.78 -3.08
CA LYS A 86 -28.53 -4.10 -1.78
C LYS A 86 -28.56 -5.09 -0.58
N VAL A 87 -29.37 -6.14 -0.67
CA VAL A 87 -29.45 -7.20 0.38
C VAL A 87 -28.13 -7.95 0.57
N LYS A 88 -27.36 -8.15 -0.51
CA LYS A 88 -26.04 -8.81 -0.44
C LYS A 88 -24.99 -7.90 0.19
N ARG A 89 -25.08 -6.57 -0.04
CA ARG A 89 -24.23 -5.59 0.64
C ARG A 89 -24.46 -5.62 2.14
N GLU A 90 -25.73 -5.55 2.54
CA GLU A 90 -26.11 -5.62 3.96
C GLU A 90 -25.62 -6.93 4.58
N ARG A 91 -25.87 -8.07 3.93
CA ARG A 91 -25.43 -9.37 4.45
C ARG A 91 -23.92 -9.45 4.61
N SER A 92 -23.15 -8.88 3.67
CA SER A 92 -21.70 -8.85 3.75
C SER A 92 -21.21 -8.02 4.95
N LEU A 93 -21.86 -6.88 5.22
CA LEU A 93 -21.54 -6.02 6.36
C LEU A 93 -21.92 -6.67 7.69
N GLN A 94 -23.07 -7.34 7.76
CA GLN A 94 -23.46 -8.16 8.92
C GLN A 94 -22.40 -9.22 9.21
N LEU A 95 -21.98 -9.99 8.19
CA LEU A 95 -20.93 -11.01 8.33
C LEU A 95 -19.60 -10.41 8.79
N ALA A 96 -19.21 -9.24 8.27
CA ALA A 96 -18.00 -8.56 8.71
C ALA A 96 -18.09 -8.17 10.20
N ARG A 97 -19.24 -7.67 10.65
CA ARG A 97 -19.47 -7.32 12.05
C ARG A 97 -19.48 -8.56 12.95
N GLU A 98 -20.19 -9.62 12.55
CA GLU A 98 -20.25 -10.92 13.24
C GLU A 98 -18.85 -11.55 13.39
N ALA A 99 -17.99 -11.40 12.37
CA ALA A 99 -16.60 -11.84 12.40
C ALA A 99 -15.69 -10.99 13.32
N GLY A 100 -16.20 -9.91 13.91
CA GLY A 100 -15.47 -9.07 14.86
C GLY A 100 -14.70 -7.91 14.24
N PHE A 101 -14.89 -7.62 12.96
CA PHE A 101 -14.31 -6.42 12.33
C PHE A 101 -14.99 -5.14 12.85
N ARG A 102 -14.24 -4.04 12.82
CA ARG A 102 -14.74 -2.68 13.15
C ARG A 102 -14.58 -1.73 11.99
N PHE A 103 -13.62 -2.00 11.10
CA PHE A 103 -13.35 -1.17 9.95
C PHE A 103 -13.65 -1.92 8.66
N ILE A 104 -14.20 -1.22 7.67
CA ILE A 104 -14.15 -1.64 6.29
C ILE A 104 -13.29 -0.67 5.50
N ARG A 105 -12.36 -1.18 4.71
CA ARG A 105 -11.68 -0.38 3.69
C ARG A 105 -12.51 -0.45 2.43
N GLN A 106 -13.28 0.60 2.18
CA GLN A 106 -14.25 0.68 1.12
C GLN A 106 -13.77 1.64 0.02
N GLU A 107 -13.83 1.17 -1.22
CA GLU A 107 -13.50 1.95 -2.40
C GLU A 107 -14.66 2.87 -2.82
N PHE A 108 -14.30 4.10 -3.15
CA PHE A 108 -15.14 5.12 -3.77
C PHE A 108 -14.51 5.47 -5.11
N VAL A 109 -15.09 4.95 -6.19
CA VAL A 109 -14.55 5.12 -7.54
C VAL A 109 -14.95 6.52 -8.01
N TRP A 110 -13.98 7.41 -8.22
CA TRP A 110 -14.22 8.83 -8.52
C TRP A 110 -14.93 9.00 -9.86
N GLU A 111 -14.54 8.25 -10.89
CA GLU A 111 -15.22 8.28 -12.20
C GLU A 111 -16.68 7.82 -12.17
N ASP A 112 -17.09 7.12 -11.10
CA ASP A 112 -18.48 6.71 -10.86
C ASP A 112 -19.27 7.73 -10.04
N ILE A 113 -18.60 8.75 -9.49
CA ILE A 113 -19.18 9.82 -8.65
C ILE A 113 -19.30 11.11 -9.47
N GLU A 114 -18.22 11.50 -10.16
CA GLU A 114 -18.17 12.66 -11.04
C GLU A 114 -18.05 12.20 -12.50
N ILE A 115 -19.15 11.65 -13.03
CA ILE A 115 -19.16 10.88 -14.28
C ILE A 115 -18.93 11.80 -15.50
N HIS A 116 -19.59 12.95 -15.53
CA HIS A 116 -19.63 13.83 -16.72
C HIS A 116 -18.73 15.06 -16.61
N GLY A 117 -18.22 15.36 -15.42
CA GLY A 117 -17.35 16.51 -15.19
C GLY A 117 -17.18 16.81 -13.70
N LYS A 118 -16.22 17.68 -13.40
CA LYS A 118 -15.94 18.12 -12.03
C LYS A 118 -17.18 18.78 -11.41
N GLY A 119 -17.57 18.34 -10.20
CA GLY A 119 -18.75 18.83 -9.50
C GLY A 119 -20.10 18.39 -10.11
N ASP A 120 -20.10 17.52 -11.13
CA ASP A 120 -21.31 16.94 -11.69
C ASP A 120 -21.57 15.56 -11.08
N PHE A 121 -22.52 15.51 -10.15
CA PHE A 121 -22.88 14.31 -9.39
C PHE A 121 -24.13 13.60 -9.93
N GLU A 122 -24.52 13.85 -11.18
CA GLU A 122 -25.69 13.22 -11.80
C GLU A 122 -25.27 12.06 -12.73
N ASP A 123 -25.81 10.88 -12.49
CA ASP A 123 -25.66 9.72 -13.38
C ASP A 123 -26.73 9.75 -14.47
N ARG A 124 -26.34 10.27 -15.63
CA ARG A 124 -27.14 10.31 -16.87
C ARG A 124 -26.92 9.11 -17.81
N ARG A 125 -26.29 8.02 -17.34
CA ARG A 125 -26.10 6.81 -18.17
C ARG A 125 -27.42 6.05 -18.40
N HIS A 126 -28.45 6.32 -17.60
CA HIS A 126 -29.77 5.71 -17.65
C HIS A 126 -30.87 6.75 -17.41
N GLU A 127 -32.09 6.45 -17.85
CA GLU A 127 -33.27 7.31 -17.64
C GLU A 127 -34.24 6.66 -16.62
N PRO A 128 -34.76 7.42 -15.63
CA PRO A 128 -34.42 8.82 -15.34
C PRO A 128 -33.01 8.97 -14.75
N ALA A 129 -32.40 10.14 -14.97
CA ALA A 129 -31.15 10.51 -14.32
C ALA A 129 -31.28 10.43 -12.78
N LYS A 130 -30.21 10.04 -12.11
CA LYS A 130 -30.17 9.84 -10.66
C LYS A 130 -28.87 10.36 -10.05
N SER A 131 -28.82 10.48 -8.73
CA SER A 131 -27.59 10.84 -8.03
C SER A 131 -26.52 9.76 -8.21
N ALA A 132 -25.32 10.14 -8.64
CA ALA A 132 -24.15 9.27 -8.69
C ALA A 132 -23.73 8.79 -7.27
N TRP A 133 -24.10 9.55 -6.23
CA TRP A 133 -23.87 9.19 -4.83
C TRP A 133 -24.81 8.11 -4.30
N GLU A 134 -25.97 7.87 -4.92
CA GLU A 134 -27.01 6.98 -4.38
C GLU A 134 -26.47 5.59 -3.99
N LYS A 135 -25.56 5.04 -4.81
CA LYS A 135 -24.91 3.75 -4.54
C LYS A 135 -24.05 3.79 -3.27
N TYR A 136 -23.30 4.86 -3.10
CA TYR A 136 -22.35 5.05 -2.01
C TYR A 136 -23.05 5.47 -0.72
N ASP A 137 -24.09 6.29 -0.80
CA ASP A 137 -24.96 6.63 0.33
C ASP A 137 -25.52 5.36 0.97
N ASN A 138 -26.05 4.45 0.15
CA ASN A 138 -26.52 3.16 0.65
C ASN A 138 -25.42 2.33 1.34
N ILE A 139 -24.18 2.37 0.86
CA ILE A 139 -23.06 1.66 1.49
C ILE A 139 -22.72 2.29 2.85
N VAL A 140 -22.69 3.62 2.91
CA VAL A 140 -22.43 4.39 4.13
C VAL A 140 -23.51 4.12 5.17
N ASP A 141 -24.79 4.22 4.78
CA ASP A 141 -25.94 3.94 5.64
C ASP A 141 -25.88 2.52 6.21
N LEU A 142 -25.57 1.52 5.37
CA LEU A 142 -25.47 0.13 5.83
C LEU A 142 -24.28 -0.08 6.76
N ALA A 143 -23.13 0.57 6.51
CA ALA A 143 -21.98 0.48 7.39
C ALA A 143 -22.28 1.08 8.77
N GLU A 144 -22.91 2.25 8.81
CA GLU A 144 -23.36 2.89 10.06
C GLU A 144 -24.37 2.01 10.81
N ALA A 145 -25.38 1.49 10.11
CA ALA A 145 -26.39 0.61 10.69
C ALA A 145 -25.79 -0.70 11.28
N ASN A 146 -24.66 -1.17 10.75
CA ASN A 146 -23.95 -2.35 11.25
C ASN A 146 -22.83 -2.00 12.27
N GLY A 147 -22.67 -0.72 12.63
CA GLY A 147 -21.63 -0.25 13.54
C GLY A 147 -20.22 -0.51 13.02
N LEU A 148 -20.01 -0.34 11.71
CA LEU A 148 -18.72 -0.45 11.03
C LEU A 148 -18.24 0.95 10.62
N GLU A 149 -16.98 1.26 10.92
CA GLU A 149 -16.32 2.48 10.49
C GLU A 149 -15.72 2.30 9.09
N ILE A 150 -15.76 3.35 8.28
CA ILE A 150 -15.28 3.32 6.89
C ILE A 150 -13.90 3.97 6.79
N ILE A 151 -12.94 3.22 6.27
CA ILE A 151 -11.70 3.76 5.72
C ILE A 151 -11.94 3.98 4.23
N ALA A 152 -12.32 5.21 3.87
CA ALA A 152 -12.65 5.57 2.50
C ALA A 152 -11.38 5.61 1.64
N ARG A 153 -11.42 4.92 0.50
CA ARG A 153 -10.38 4.99 -0.53
C ARG A 153 -10.97 5.57 -1.81
N LEU A 154 -10.61 6.81 -2.12
CA LEU A 154 -10.86 7.38 -3.44
C LEU A 154 -9.94 6.68 -4.47
N SER A 155 -10.50 6.21 -5.57
CA SER A 155 -9.78 5.54 -6.66
C SER A 155 -10.27 6.02 -8.01
N ASN A 156 -9.64 5.54 -9.09
CA ASN A 156 -10.10 5.68 -10.47
C ASN A 156 -10.50 7.11 -10.86
N PRO A 157 -9.53 8.01 -11.06
CA PRO A 157 -9.81 9.36 -11.53
C PRO A 157 -10.52 9.34 -12.89
N PRO A 158 -11.60 10.12 -13.08
CA PRO A 158 -12.32 10.16 -14.35
C PRO A 158 -11.45 10.63 -15.51
N ALA A 159 -11.81 10.24 -16.73
CA ALA A 159 -11.07 10.62 -17.94
C ALA A 159 -10.94 12.14 -18.11
N TRP A 160 -11.97 12.91 -17.75
CA TRP A 160 -11.96 14.38 -17.84
C TRP A 160 -10.92 15.03 -16.91
N SER A 161 -10.41 14.31 -15.90
CA SER A 161 -9.39 14.82 -14.97
C SER A 161 -7.99 14.92 -15.60
N ARG A 162 -7.84 14.49 -16.86
CA ARG A 162 -6.59 14.42 -17.60
C ARG A 162 -6.76 15.02 -19.00
N ALA A 163 -5.69 15.64 -19.51
CA ALA A 163 -5.62 16.21 -20.86
C ALA A 163 -5.29 15.14 -21.90
N LEU A 164 -4.45 14.17 -21.54
CA LEU A 164 -4.10 13.05 -22.41
C LEU A 164 -5.13 11.92 -22.33
N PRO A 165 -5.40 11.22 -23.45
CA PRO A 165 -6.39 10.15 -23.50
C PRO A 165 -6.00 8.94 -22.65
N LEU A 166 -6.98 8.08 -22.34
CA LEU A 166 -6.81 6.90 -21.49
C LEU A 166 -5.84 5.88 -22.08
N GLU A 167 -5.76 5.79 -23.40
CA GLU A 167 -4.88 4.88 -24.13
C GLU A 167 -3.40 5.21 -23.91
N GLU A 168 -3.09 6.49 -23.66
CA GLU A 168 -1.72 6.97 -23.39
C GLU A 168 -1.40 6.98 -21.90
N THR A 169 -2.35 7.39 -21.06
CA THR A 169 -2.14 7.57 -19.61
C THR A 169 -2.40 6.32 -18.79
N GLY A 170 -3.27 5.43 -19.27
CA GLY A 170 -3.84 4.32 -18.52
C GLY A 170 -5.02 4.73 -17.63
N ALA A 171 -5.92 3.79 -17.33
CA ALA A 171 -7.14 4.05 -16.57
C ALA A 171 -6.91 4.44 -15.09
N LEU A 172 -5.71 4.18 -14.56
CA LEU A 172 -5.36 4.43 -13.15
C LEU A 172 -4.33 5.55 -12.98
N ALA A 173 -4.05 6.31 -14.05
CA ALA A 173 -3.14 7.44 -13.96
C ALA A 173 -3.69 8.52 -13.02
N PRO A 174 -2.81 9.25 -12.29
CA PRO A 174 -3.24 10.37 -11.47
C PRO A 174 -3.89 11.48 -12.32
N PRO A 175 -4.76 12.32 -11.75
CA PRO A 175 -5.31 13.49 -12.43
C PRO A 175 -4.20 14.52 -12.72
N ASP A 176 -4.39 15.36 -13.75
CA ASP A 176 -3.45 16.43 -14.09
C ASP A 176 -3.52 17.58 -13.08
N ASP A 177 -4.73 17.89 -12.60
CA ASP A 177 -4.97 18.85 -11.52
C ASP A 177 -5.94 18.24 -10.50
N PHE A 178 -5.55 18.33 -9.22
CA PHE A 178 -6.39 17.90 -8.11
C PHE A 178 -7.20 19.06 -7.51
N ASN A 179 -6.83 20.31 -7.81
CA ASN A 179 -7.47 21.51 -7.25
C ASN A 179 -8.74 21.87 -8.00
#